data_AF-A0A7Y5QI51-F1
#
_entry.id   AF-A0A7Y5QI51-F1
#
_cell.length_a   1.000
_cell.length_b   1.000
_cell.length_c   1.000
_cell.angle_alpha   90.00
_cell.angle_beta   90.00
_cell.angle_gamma   90.00
#
_symmetry.space_group_name_H-M   'P 1'
#
loop_
_entity.id
_entity.type
_entity.pdbx_description
1 polymer ?
#
loop_
_entity_poly.entity_id
_entity_poly.type
_entity_poly.pdbx_seq_one_letter_code
_entity_poly.pdbx_strand_id
1 'polypeptide(L)'
;MFLMKVCRAGFLIITFGLAAVQALAQDDAAVQAKIDSALSAAPAAITQDATILDWSFDADGKFVVLREGTNGWSCLPDEPTTEVNNPLCFDEAALTWVYALVSGEAPRWATVLSSSANATTPRCIRVFQSISTLPSQTTN
;
A
#
# COMPACT_ATOMS: atom_id res chain seq x y z
N MET A 1 46.28 -26.17 1.68
CA MET A 1 47.26 -26.36 2.75
C MET A 1 46.53 -26.15 4.08
N PHE A 2 46.23 -27.26 4.77
CA PHE A 2 45.77 -27.41 6.16
C PHE A 2 44.70 -26.43 6.67
N LEU A 3 43.46 -26.84 6.94
CA LEU A 3 43.20 -27.78 8.04
C LEU A 3 41.80 -28.43 7.92
N MET A 4 41.70 -29.47 7.09
CA MET A 4 40.77 -30.57 7.33
C MET A 4 41.07 -31.15 8.72
N LYS A 5 40.27 -30.79 9.73
CA LYS A 5 40.21 -31.49 11.01
C LYS A 5 38.92 -32.30 11.07
N VAL A 6 38.74 -33.17 10.09
CA VAL A 6 37.93 -34.38 10.24
C VAL A 6 38.70 -35.28 11.21
N CYS A 7 38.56 -35.02 12.51
CA CYS A 7 38.92 -36.00 13.53
C CYS A 7 37.83 -37.07 13.53
N ARG A 8 38.10 -38.07 12.70
CA ARG A 8 37.35 -39.31 12.58
C ARG A 8 37.61 -40.15 13.85
N ALA A 9 36.67 -40.14 14.79
CA ALA A 9 36.58 -41.13 15.84
C ALA A 9 35.13 -41.20 16.35
N GLY A 10 34.56 -42.41 16.36
CA GLY A 10 33.37 -42.70 17.16
C GLY A 10 32.07 -42.69 16.38
N PHE A 11 31.61 -43.89 16.08
CA PHE A 11 30.23 -44.25 15.80
C PHE A 11 29.24 -43.54 16.73
N LEU A 12 28.41 -42.65 16.17
CA LEU A 12 27.08 -42.36 16.70
C LEU A 12 26.22 -41.86 15.54
N ILE A 13 25.52 -42.79 14.91
CA ILE A 13 24.41 -42.48 14.02
C ILE A 13 23.36 -41.81 14.92
N ILE A 14 23.35 -40.48 14.95
CA ILE A 14 22.25 -39.71 15.52
C ILE A 14 21.13 -39.74 14.47
N THR A 15 20.29 -40.78 14.52
CA THR A 15 18.93 -40.71 14.00
C THR A 15 18.12 -39.77 14.89
N PHE A 16 18.35 -38.47 14.79
CA PHE A 16 17.33 -37.47 15.12
C PHE A 16 16.57 -37.20 13.83
N GLY A 17 15.67 -38.13 13.53
CA GLY A 17 14.72 -38.02 12.44
C GLY A 17 13.66 -36.98 12.77
N LEU A 18 13.49 -36.05 11.83
CA LEU A 18 12.26 -35.35 11.46
C LEU A 18 11.64 -34.34 12.44
N ALA A 19 11.35 -33.15 11.86
CA ALA A 19 10.69 -31.95 12.40
C ALA A 19 11.66 -30.95 13.07
N ALA A 20 11.84 -29.71 12.62
CA ALA A 20 10.96 -28.83 11.84
C ALA A 20 11.76 -27.93 10.89
N VAL A 21 11.44 -27.98 9.59
CA VAL A 21 11.78 -26.95 8.60
C VAL A 21 10.45 -26.43 8.06
N GLN A 22 9.74 -25.60 8.83
CA GLN A 22 8.39 -25.11 8.46
C GLN A 22 8.15 -23.62 8.76
N ALA A 23 9.18 -22.84 9.07
CA ALA A 23 8.97 -21.46 9.54
C ALA A 23 8.76 -20.40 8.43
N LEU A 24 9.08 -20.67 7.15
CA LEU A 24 9.00 -19.64 6.10
C LEU A 24 7.68 -19.64 5.31
N ALA A 25 7.04 -20.81 5.16
CA ALA A 25 5.85 -20.93 4.30
C ALA A 25 4.58 -20.31 4.92
N GLN A 26 4.55 -20.09 6.23
CA GLN A 26 3.39 -19.50 6.91
C GLN A 26 3.28 -18.00 6.66
N ASP A 27 4.42 -17.29 6.64
CA ASP A 27 4.44 -15.84 6.41
C ASP A 27 4.05 -15.50 4.96
N ASP A 28 4.56 -16.27 3.99
CA ASP A 28 4.23 -16.07 2.57
C ASP A 28 2.73 -16.26 2.29
N ALA A 29 2.11 -17.27 2.91
CA ALA A 29 0.67 -17.51 2.75
C ALA A 29 -0.18 -16.38 3.35
N ALA A 30 0.24 -15.82 4.49
CA ALA A 30 -0.43 -14.68 5.11
C ALA A 30 -0.28 -13.40 4.26
N VAL A 31 0.90 -13.16 3.69
CA VAL A 31 1.13 -12.03 2.77
C VAL A 31 0.27 -12.18 1.52
N GLN A 32 0.20 -13.39 0.94
CA GLN A 32 -0.63 -13.63 -0.24
C GLN A 32 -2.12 -13.39 0.03
N ALA A 33 -2.63 -13.80 1.19
CA ALA A 33 -4.02 -13.55 1.57
C ALA A 33 -4.34 -12.05 1.66
N LYS A 34 -3.40 -11.23 2.15
CA LYS A 34 -3.54 -9.75 2.13
C LYS A 34 -3.55 -9.21 0.71
N ILE A 35 -2.67 -9.70 -0.16
CA ILE A 35 -2.65 -9.29 -1.57
C ILE A 35 -3.99 -9.62 -2.24
N ASP A 36 -4.51 -10.83 -2.06
CA ASP A 36 -5.77 -11.26 -2.65
C ASP A 36 -6.96 -10.40 -2.16
N SER A 37 -6.97 -10.05 -0.87
CA SER A 37 -7.94 -9.10 -0.30
C SER A 37 -7.82 -7.72 -0.98
N ALA A 38 -6.61 -7.17 -1.09
CA ALA A 38 -6.37 -5.87 -1.72
C ALA A 38 -6.75 -5.85 -3.22
N LEU A 39 -6.57 -6.97 -3.93
CA LEU A 39 -6.98 -7.11 -5.33
C LEU A 39 -8.51 -7.03 -5.52
N SER A 40 -9.30 -7.29 -4.48
CA SER A 40 -10.76 -7.20 -4.53
C SER A 40 -11.30 -5.77 -4.34
N ALA A 41 -10.45 -4.81 -3.95
CA ALA A 41 -10.83 -3.42 -3.72
C ALA A 41 -11.30 -2.65 -4.97
N ALA A 42 -10.83 -3.06 -6.16
CA ALA A 42 -11.17 -2.41 -7.43
C ALA A 42 -11.08 -3.41 -8.61
N PRO A 43 -11.58 -3.04 -9.81
CA PRO A 43 -11.46 -3.89 -10.99
C PRO A 43 -10.00 -4.19 -11.35
N ALA A 44 -9.76 -5.33 -12.00
CA ALA A 44 -8.42 -5.77 -12.37
C ALA A 44 -7.61 -4.74 -13.19
N ALA A 45 -8.28 -3.90 -13.99
CA ALA A 45 -7.65 -2.82 -14.75
C ALA A 45 -6.93 -1.79 -13.86
N ILE A 46 -7.27 -1.71 -12.58
CA ILE A 46 -6.59 -0.89 -11.58
C ILE A 46 -5.68 -1.78 -10.72
N THR A 47 -6.21 -2.87 -10.16
CA THR A 47 -5.51 -3.61 -9.11
C THR A 47 -4.36 -4.49 -9.60
N GLN A 48 -4.32 -4.85 -10.89
CA GLN A 48 -3.27 -5.70 -11.45
C GLN A 48 -1.88 -5.03 -11.35
N ASP A 49 -1.81 -3.74 -11.69
CA ASP A 49 -0.57 -2.97 -11.72
C ASP A 49 -0.46 -1.98 -10.54
N ALA A 50 -1.36 -2.07 -9.56
CA ALA A 50 -1.34 -1.25 -8.35
C ALA A 50 -0.32 -1.74 -7.33
N THR A 51 0.26 -0.79 -6.60
CA THR A 51 1.08 -1.06 -5.42
C THR A 51 0.18 -1.59 -4.31
N ILE A 52 0.54 -2.70 -3.70
CA ILE A 52 -0.20 -3.28 -2.58
C ILE A 52 0.50 -2.93 -1.29
N LEU A 53 -0.23 -2.28 -0.39
CA LEU A 53 0.24 -1.78 0.90
C LEU A 53 -0.40 -2.58 2.04
N ASP A 54 0.28 -2.70 3.16
CA ASP A 54 -0.25 -3.25 4.41
C ASP A 54 -0.67 -2.14 5.37
N TRP A 55 -1.58 -2.42 6.31
CA TRP A 55 -1.96 -1.46 7.37
C TRP A 55 -0.86 -1.23 8.41
N SER A 56 0.21 -2.04 8.38
CA SER A 56 1.41 -1.86 9.18
C SER A 56 2.26 -0.70 8.66
N PHE A 57 2.91 0.03 9.57
CA PHE A 57 3.87 1.08 9.21
C PHE A 57 5.32 0.58 9.32
N ASP A 58 6.15 1.02 8.38
CA ASP A 58 7.60 0.85 8.44
C ASP A 58 8.25 1.85 9.41
N ALA A 59 9.58 1.81 9.52
CA ALA A 59 10.34 2.68 10.41
C ALA A 59 10.28 4.17 10.00
N ASP A 60 9.94 4.47 8.75
CA ASP A 60 9.79 5.82 8.21
C ASP A 60 8.34 6.33 8.33
N GLY A 61 7.44 5.54 8.93
CA GLY A 61 6.03 5.88 9.09
C GLY A 61 5.22 5.77 7.80
N LYS A 62 5.69 5.00 6.82
CA LYS A 62 4.96 4.68 5.59
C LYS A 62 4.31 3.31 5.69
N PHE A 63 3.25 3.07 4.91
CA PHE A 63 2.67 1.74 4.85
C PHE A 63 3.69 0.75 4.30
N VAL A 64 3.78 -0.43 4.91
CA VAL A 64 4.65 -1.50 4.43
C VAL A 64 4.19 -1.95 3.05
N VAL A 65 5.10 -2.01 2.08
CA VAL A 65 4.79 -2.46 0.72
C VAL A 65 4.83 -3.98 0.66
N LEU A 66 3.71 -4.60 0.26
CA LEU A 66 3.59 -6.04 0.02
C LEU A 66 3.92 -6.41 -1.44
N ARG A 67 3.59 -5.51 -2.38
CA ARG A 67 3.89 -5.68 -3.81
C ARG A 67 4.02 -4.32 -4.47
N GLU A 68 5.09 -4.13 -5.25
CA GLU A 68 5.26 -2.90 -6.04
C GLU A 68 4.34 -2.86 -7.26
N GLY A 69 3.87 -1.66 -7.59
CA GLY A 69 3.03 -1.35 -8.75
C GLY A 69 3.65 -0.31 -9.68
N THR A 70 2.98 -0.01 -10.79
CA THR A 70 3.47 0.91 -11.83
C THR A 70 2.42 1.90 -12.36
N ASN A 71 1.17 1.82 -11.91
CA ASN A 71 0.07 2.61 -12.47
C ASN A 71 -0.39 3.82 -11.62
N GLY A 72 0.31 4.12 -10.52
CA GLY A 72 -0.03 5.25 -9.62
C GLY A 72 -1.21 4.98 -8.67
N TRP A 73 -1.72 3.75 -8.63
CA TRP A 73 -2.71 3.33 -7.64
C TRP A 73 -2.07 2.52 -6.54
N SER A 74 -2.59 2.70 -5.33
CA SER A 74 -2.19 1.92 -4.16
C SER A 74 -3.41 1.31 -3.50
N CYS A 75 -3.39 0.02 -3.25
CA CYS A 75 -4.50 -0.71 -2.64
C CYS A 75 -4.08 -1.33 -1.31
N LEU A 76 -4.97 -1.26 -0.32
CA LEU A 76 -4.82 -1.86 1.00
C LEU A 76 -5.78 -3.04 1.14
N PRO A 77 -5.39 -4.10 1.85
CA PRO A 77 -6.28 -5.19 2.20
C PRO A 77 -7.39 -4.69 3.12
N ASP A 78 -8.33 -5.58 3.39
CA ASP A 78 -9.29 -5.39 4.46
C ASP A 78 -8.59 -5.10 5.81
N GLU A 79 -9.20 -4.21 6.59
CA GLU A 79 -8.65 -3.82 7.88
C GLU A 79 -9.09 -4.85 8.94
N PRO A 80 -8.15 -5.53 9.61
CA PRO A 80 -8.44 -6.70 10.42
C PRO A 80 -9.25 -6.43 11.69
N THR A 81 -9.39 -5.16 12.12
CA THR A 81 -10.19 -4.78 13.29
C THR A 81 -11.62 -4.44 12.95
N THR A 82 -11.99 -4.39 11.67
CA THR A 82 -13.36 -4.16 11.23
C THR A 82 -14.11 -5.47 10.98
N GLU A 83 -15.37 -5.53 11.41
CA GLU A 83 -16.28 -6.66 11.13
C GLU A 83 -16.74 -6.70 9.66
N VAL A 84 -16.48 -5.63 8.91
CA VAL A 84 -16.96 -5.44 7.54
C VAL A 84 -15.77 -5.50 6.59
N ASN A 85 -15.79 -6.48 5.69
CA ASN A 85 -14.78 -6.60 4.64
C ASN A 85 -14.83 -5.38 3.70
N ASN A 86 -13.85 -4.49 3.82
CA ASN A 86 -13.77 -3.21 3.12
C ASN A 86 -12.34 -2.90 2.67
N PRO A 87 -11.82 -3.62 1.66
CA PRO A 87 -10.52 -3.32 1.07
C PRO A 87 -10.64 -2.05 0.21
N LEU A 88 -9.58 -1.24 0.19
CA LEU A 88 -9.62 0.13 -0.36
C LEU A 88 -8.49 0.35 -1.36
N CYS A 89 -8.76 1.10 -2.43
CA CYS A 89 -7.72 1.61 -3.33
C CYS A 89 -7.75 3.14 -3.34
N PHE A 90 -6.56 3.72 -3.39
CA PHE A 90 -6.31 5.14 -3.42
C PHE A 90 -5.48 5.48 -4.66
N ASP A 91 -5.84 6.56 -5.36
CA ASP A 91 -4.93 7.20 -6.31
C ASP A 91 -3.83 7.96 -5.55
N GLU A 92 -2.81 8.46 -6.26
CA GLU A 92 -1.68 9.18 -5.67
C GLU A 92 -2.11 10.37 -4.78
N ALA A 93 -3.13 11.11 -5.22
CA ALA A 93 -3.60 12.30 -4.51
C ALA A 93 -4.33 11.89 -3.21
N ALA A 94 -5.20 10.88 -3.29
CA ALA A 94 -5.92 10.33 -2.15
C ALA A 94 -4.96 9.68 -1.15
N LEU A 95 -3.94 8.95 -1.62
CA LEU A 95 -2.95 8.33 -0.74
C LEU A 95 -2.13 9.38 0.01
N THR A 96 -1.78 10.49 -0.64
CA THR A 96 -1.12 11.63 0.02
C THR A 96 -1.96 12.19 1.16
N TRP A 97 -3.28 12.22 0.99
CA TRP A 97 -4.20 12.64 2.05
C TRP A 97 -4.27 11.64 3.19
N VAL A 98 -4.34 10.35 2.87
CA VAL A 98 -4.34 9.28 3.88
C VAL A 98 -3.09 9.40 4.75
N TYR A 99 -1.91 9.60 4.15
CA TYR A 99 -0.67 9.80 4.92
C TYR A 99 -0.74 11.02 5.83
N ALA A 100 -1.18 12.17 5.33
CA ALA A 100 -1.34 13.36 6.16
C ALA A 100 -2.26 13.10 7.37
N LEU A 101 -3.41 12.47 7.15
CA LEU A 101 -4.36 12.16 8.21
C LEU A 101 -3.79 11.19 9.25
N VAL A 102 -3.11 10.13 8.82
CA VAL A 102 -2.51 9.16 9.74
C VAL A 102 -1.35 9.78 10.53
N SER A 103 -0.59 10.70 9.93
CA SER A 103 0.45 11.47 10.62
C SER A 103 -0.11 12.58 11.52
N GLY A 104 -1.45 12.78 11.57
CA GLY A 104 -2.08 13.85 12.36
C GLY A 104 -1.89 15.25 11.76
N GLU A 105 -1.49 15.33 10.49
CA GLU A 105 -1.32 16.57 9.74
C GLU A 105 -2.61 16.97 9.02
N ALA A 106 -2.81 18.29 8.85
CA ALA A 106 -3.92 18.78 8.04
C ALA A 106 -3.63 18.51 6.56
N PRO A 107 -4.50 17.75 5.85
CA PRO A 107 -4.27 17.48 4.45
C PRO A 107 -4.38 18.76 3.61
N ARG A 108 -3.52 18.88 2.60
CA ARG A 108 -3.51 20.06 1.73
C ARG A 108 -4.62 19.93 0.70
N TRP A 109 -5.69 20.71 0.90
CA TRP A 109 -6.83 20.81 -0.03
C TRP A 109 -6.44 21.17 -1.48
N ALA A 110 -5.36 21.95 -1.63
CA ALA A 110 -4.81 22.33 -2.94
C ALA A 110 -4.42 21.11 -3.80
N THR A 111 -3.95 20.01 -3.20
CA THR A 111 -3.52 18.81 -3.94
C THR A 111 -4.71 18.08 -4.59
N VAL A 112 -5.89 18.07 -3.93
CA VAL A 112 -7.13 17.48 -4.49
C VAL A 112 -7.74 18.37 -5.58
N LEU A 113 -7.62 19.69 -5.46
CA LEU A 113 -8.04 20.58 -6.54
C LEU A 113 -7.15 20.45 -7.78
N SER A 114 -5.85 20.18 -7.61
CA SER A 114 -4.96 19.92 -8.74
C SER A 114 -5.19 18.55 -9.39
N SER A 115 -5.56 17.50 -8.65
CA SER A 115 -5.92 16.21 -9.26
C SER A 115 -7.23 16.31 -10.04
N SER A 116 -8.21 17.06 -9.52
CA SER A 116 -9.45 17.39 -10.26
C SER A 116 -9.18 18.22 -11.53
N ALA A 117 -8.12 19.04 -11.55
CA ALA A 117 -7.74 19.81 -12.73
C ALA A 117 -7.06 18.98 -13.84
N ASN A 118 -6.56 17.78 -13.52
CA ASN A 118 -5.93 16.88 -14.49
C ASN A 118 -6.92 15.87 -15.11
N ALA A 119 -8.15 15.78 -14.60
CA ALA A 119 -9.23 15.09 -15.28
C ALA A 119 -9.62 15.93 -16.51
N THR A 120 -9.19 15.46 -17.69
CA THR A 120 -9.54 15.93 -19.04
C THR A 120 -11.01 16.35 -19.13
N THR A 121 -11.30 17.58 -18.73
CA THR A 121 -12.64 18.13 -18.75
C THR A 121 -12.77 18.90 -20.06
N PRO A 122 -13.63 18.45 -20.99
CA PRO A 122 -13.77 19.11 -22.28
C PRO A 122 -14.29 20.52 -22.06
N ARG A 123 -13.43 21.53 -22.29
CA ARG A 123 -13.67 22.94 -22.70
C ARG A 123 -14.91 23.70 -22.18
N CYS A 124 -15.62 23.24 -21.15
CA CYS A 124 -16.79 23.88 -20.55
C CYS A 124 -16.41 24.71 -19.31
N ILE A 125 -15.24 24.43 -18.70
CA ILE A 125 -14.73 25.19 -17.53
C ILE A 125 -14.30 26.62 -17.88
N ARG A 126 -14.14 26.98 -19.16
CA ARG A 126 -13.89 28.38 -19.54
C ARG A 126 -15.04 29.32 -19.19
N VAL A 127 -16.24 28.82 -18.89
CA VAL A 127 -17.33 29.64 -18.36
C VAL A 127 -17.12 29.94 -16.87
N PHE A 128 -16.54 29.01 -16.10
CA PHE A 128 -16.35 29.18 -14.66
C PHE A 128 -15.15 30.08 -14.30
N GLN A 129 -14.09 30.08 -15.09
CA GLN A 129 -12.96 31.01 -14.92
C GLN A 129 -13.31 32.47 -15.25
N SER A 130 -14.39 32.72 -16.00
CA SER A 130 -14.91 34.08 -16.23
C SER A 130 -15.73 34.64 -15.06
N ILE A 131 -16.18 33.79 -14.12
CA ILE A 131 -16.97 34.24 -12.95
C ILE A 131 -16.08 34.64 -11.77
N SER A 132 -14.84 34.12 -11.72
CA SER A 132 -13.85 34.40 -10.66
C SER A 132 -13.10 35.74 -10.82
N THR A 133 -13.49 36.59 -11.79
CA THR A 133 -13.05 38.00 -11.84
C THR A 133 -14.01 38.97 -11.15
N LEU A 134 -15.07 38.48 -10.49
CA LEU A 134 -15.88 39.32 -9.61
C LEU A 134 -15.09 39.65 -8.32
N PRO A 135 -14.94 40.93 -7.96
CA PRO A 135 -14.16 41.35 -6.81
C PRO A 135 -14.78 40.79 -5.52
N SER A 136 -13.89 40.36 -4.63
CA SER A 136 -14.13 39.83 -3.30
C SER A 136 -15.25 40.55 -2.54
N GLN A 137 -16.34 39.85 -2.25
CA GLN A 137 -17.23 40.26 -1.16
C GLN A 137 -16.67 39.70 0.15
N THR A 138 -15.90 40.53 0.84
CA THR A 138 -15.70 40.48 2.29
C THR A 138 -17.07 40.43 2.97
N THR A 139 -17.37 39.32 3.66
CA THR A 139 -18.46 39.26 4.63
C THR A 139 -17.88 39.47 6.04
N ASN A 140 -18.43 40.51 6.68
CA ASN A 140 -18.33 40.86 8.09
C ASN A 140 -18.88 39.73 8.98
#